data_AF-A0A537FUS7-F1
#
_entry.id   AF-A0A537FUS7-F1
#
_cell.length_a   1.000
_cell.length_b   1.000
_cell.length_c   1.000
_cell.angle_alpha   90.00
_cell.angle_beta   90.00
_cell.angle_gamma   90.00
#
_symmetry.space_group_name_H-M   'P 1'
#
loop_
_entity.id
_entity.type
_entity.pdbx_description
1 polymer ?
#
loop_
_entity_poly.entity_id
_entity_poly.type
_entity_poly.pdbx_seq_one_letter_code
_entity_poly.pdbx_strand_id
1 'polypeptide(L)'
;VVIDPVDPDRNLAAAVRPERLWSFVAAGREFLRGPEIRYFFPPQFTRKTNLQFAERIRASGRELSAIVFKHRALVPDVLWGQLMKLEKSMVELMAREDFHIYRSTIWSDEKIESAILLEADRAVISSVKMQKGPPVSKKEDSQSFLQRHLGARDTARGPWIEGDRWMVEKKRRICTIAELVKASLREEAYGLTIPKQIGESFPRTVRVLRGRSVLSLLGRAGFDQSLWEFLEAKPSWLKQIPS
;
A
#
# COMPACT_ATOMS: atom_id res chain seq x y z
N VAL A 1 -8.17 4.81 23.75
CA VAL A 1 -9.48 4.11 23.81
C VAL A 1 -10.51 5.12 24.29
N VAL A 2 -11.67 5.18 23.64
CA VAL A 2 -12.80 6.01 24.09
C VAL A 2 -13.91 5.04 24.47
N ILE A 3 -14.19 4.93 25.77
CA ILE A 3 -15.18 3.99 26.30
C ILE A 3 -16.58 4.51 25.96
N ASP A 4 -17.45 3.65 25.44
CA ASP A 4 -18.86 3.97 25.22
C ASP A 4 -19.56 4.13 26.59
N PRO A 5 -20.22 5.27 26.87
CA PRO A 5 -20.92 5.48 28.13
C PRO A 5 -22.11 4.54 28.35
N VAL A 6 -22.59 3.85 27.30
CA VAL A 6 -23.70 2.89 27.36
C VAL A 6 -23.19 1.44 27.41
N ASP A 7 -22.02 1.16 26.85
CA ASP A 7 -21.44 -0.19 26.75
C ASP A 7 -19.92 -0.15 27.05
N PRO A 8 -19.50 -0.39 28.30
CA PRO A 8 -18.09 -0.28 28.71
C PRO A 8 -17.11 -1.14 27.92
N ASP A 9 -17.57 -2.23 27.30
CA ASP A 9 -16.74 -3.12 26.48
C ASP A 9 -16.51 -2.57 25.05
N ARG A 10 -17.23 -1.51 24.66
CA ARG A 10 -17.16 -0.91 23.34
C ARG A 10 -16.22 0.30 23.31
N ASN A 11 -15.22 0.23 22.43
CA ASN A 11 -14.36 1.37 22.08
C ASN A 11 -14.98 2.20 20.94
N LEU A 12 -15.56 3.35 21.24
CA LEU A 12 -16.16 4.27 20.26
C LEU A 12 -15.15 4.76 19.21
N ALA A 13 -13.86 4.82 19.55
CA ALA A 13 -12.81 5.26 18.65
C ALA A 13 -12.20 4.11 17.82
N ALA A 14 -12.73 2.88 17.88
CA ALA A 14 -12.15 1.72 17.19
C ALA A 14 -12.06 1.88 15.67
N ALA A 15 -12.94 2.68 15.07
CA ALA A 15 -12.96 2.95 13.63
C ALA A 15 -11.99 4.08 13.20
N VAL A 16 -11.38 4.80 14.16
CA VAL A 16 -10.50 5.94 13.84
C VAL A 16 -9.10 5.44 13.54
N ARG A 17 -8.62 5.73 12.33
CA ARG A 17 -7.22 5.47 11.95
C ARG A 17 -6.25 6.27 12.84
N PRO A 18 -5.14 5.69 13.30
CA PRO A 18 -4.15 6.41 14.11
C PRO A 18 -3.69 7.72 13.48
N GLU A 19 -3.48 7.76 12.17
CA GLU A 19 -3.02 8.95 11.44
C GLU A 19 -4.07 10.07 11.48
N ARG A 20 -5.36 9.72 11.47
CA ARG A 20 -6.47 10.69 11.59
C ARG A 20 -6.52 11.30 12.98
N LEU A 21 -6.33 10.49 14.03
CA LEU A 21 -6.23 10.98 15.40
C LEU A 21 -5.05 11.95 15.56
N TRP A 22 -3.87 11.56 15.09
CA TRP A 22 -2.69 12.41 15.21
C TRP A 22 -2.77 13.67 14.34
N SER A 23 -3.39 13.59 13.16
CA SER A 23 -3.69 14.78 12.36
C SER A 23 -4.65 15.72 13.09
N PHE A 24 -5.67 15.20 13.79
CA PHE A 24 -6.58 16.02 14.59
C PHE A 24 -5.85 16.69 15.76
N VAL A 25 -5.02 15.96 16.49
CA VAL A 25 -4.21 16.51 17.59
C VAL A 25 -3.27 17.62 17.09
N ALA A 26 -2.60 17.41 15.95
CA ALA A 26 -1.70 18.40 15.36
C ALA A 26 -2.45 19.66 14.90
N ALA A 27 -3.56 19.48 14.17
CA ALA A 27 -4.39 20.60 13.73
C ALA A 27 -4.96 21.40 14.91
N GLY A 28 -5.39 20.72 15.98
CA GLY A 28 -5.89 21.36 17.20
C GLY A 28 -4.82 22.19 17.92
N ARG A 29 -3.58 21.71 17.97
CA ARG A 29 -2.45 22.48 18.54
C ARG A 29 -2.16 23.75 17.74
N GLU A 30 -2.16 23.66 16.41
CA GLU A 30 -1.95 24.82 15.55
C GLU A 30 -3.12 25.81 15.63
N PHE A 31 -4.35 25.32 15.67
CA PHE A 31 -5.54 26.15 15.89
C PHE A 31 -5.48 26.90 17.23
N LEU A 32 -5.03 26.26 18.31
CA LEU A 32 -4.88 26.94 19.61
C LEU A 32 -3.78 28.00 19.62
N ARG A 33 -2.76 27.87 18.77
CA ARG A 33 -1.68 28.86 18.62
C ARG A 33 -2.12 30.07 17.78
N GLY A 34 -2.87 29.82 16.71
CA GLY A 34 -3.36 30.84 15.79
C GLY A 34 -4.75 30.48 15.28
N PRO A 35 -5.81 30.82 16.04
CA PRO A 35 -7.17 30.48 15.64
C PRO A 35 -7.57 31.18 14.34
N GLU A 36 -7.95 30.40 13.33
CA GLU A 36 -8.35 30.93 12.03
C GLU A 36 -9.51 30.14 11.43
N ILE A 37 -10.32 30.80 10.60
CA ILE A 37 -11.50 30.21 9.95
C ILE A 37 -11.14 29.05 9.01
N ARG A 38 -9.92 29.07 8.44
CA ARG A 38 -9.42 28.04 7.51
C ARG A 38 -9.37 26.62 8.07
N TYR A 39 -9.27 26.45 9.39
CA TYR A 39 -9.29 25.11 10.01
C TYR A 39 -10.66 24.44 9.90
N PHE A 40 -11.72 25.24 9.72
CA PHE A 40 -13.10 24.76 9.51
C PHE A 40 -13.46 24.67 8.01
N PHE A 41 -12.78 25.45 7.16
CA PHE A 41 -13.04 25.52 5.73
C PHE A 41 -11.76 25.22 4.93
N PRO A 42 -11.45 23.93 4.70
CA PRO A 42 -10.29 23.56 3.89
C PRO A 42 -10.40 24.11 2.47
N PRO A 43 -9.27 24.42 1.80
CA PRO A 43 -9.30 24.95 0.45
C PRO A 43 -9.94 23.96 -0.51
N GLN A 44 -10.83 24.45 -1.37
CA GLN A 44 -11.40 23.65 -2.44
C GLN A 44 -10.29 23.17 -3.39
N PHE A 45 -10.41 21.93 -3.85
CA PHE A 45 -9.47 21.37 -4.81
C PHE A 45 -9.48 22.17 -6.12
N THR A 46 -8.38 22.84 -6.43
CA THR A 46 -8.19 23.48 -7.73
C THR A 46 -7.82 22.42 -8.76
N ARG A 47 -8.59 22.35 -9.85
CA ARG A 47 -8.30 21.42 -10.96
C ARG A 47 -6.85 21.56 -11.41
N LYS A 48 -6.23 20.40 -11.64
CA LYS A 48 -4.84 20.29 -12.11
C LYS A 48 -4.83 19.70 -13.51
N THR A 49 -3.86 20.12 -14.31
CA THR A 49 -3.65 19.56 -15.64
C THR A 49 -2.97 18.19 -15.55
N ASN A 50 -3.11 17.36 -16.59
CA ASN A 50 -2.36 16.11 -16.70
C ASN A 50 -0.85 16.31 -16.56
N LEU A 51 -0.33 17.43 -17.07
CA LEU A 51 1.09 17.78 -16.96
C LEU A 51 1.50 18.00 -15.50
N GLN A 52 0.71 18.75 -14.72
CA GLN A 52 0.98 18.98 -13.29
C GLN A 52 0.99 17.68 -12.49
N PHE A 53 0.06 16.76 -12.75
CA PHE A 53 0.11 15.42 -12.13
C PHE A 53 1.36 14.64 -12.54
N ALA A 54 1.68 14.62 -13.84
CA ALA A 54 2.84 13.92 -14.36
C ALA A 54 4.17 14.49 -13.83
N GLU A 55 4.24 15.79 -13.56
CA GLU A 55 5.36 16.46 -12.90
C GLU A 55 5.43 16.08 -11.42
N ARG A 56 4.30 16.10 -10.71
CA ARG A 56 4.27 15.74 -9.29
C ARG A 56 4.67 14.29 -9.04
N ILE A 57 4.20 13.36 -9.88
CA ILE A 57 4.62 11.95 -9.86
C ILE A 57 6.14 11.81 -10.07
N ARG A 58 6.71 12.61 -10.98
CA ARG A 58 8.16 12.56 -11.23
C ARG A 58 8.96 13.17 -10.08
N ALA A 59 8.47 14.28 -9.54
CA ALA A 59 9.12 15.01 -8.45
C ALA A 59 9.13 14.24 -7.13
N SER A 60 8.20 13.30 -6.91
CA SER A 60 8.22 12.47 -5.70
C SER A 60 9.44 11.55 -5.63
N GLY A 61 10.05 11.22 -6.76
CA GLY A 61 11.15 10.24 -6.86
C GLY A 61 10.74 8.82 -6.45
N ARG A 62 9.44 8.58 -6.20
CA ARG A 62 8.88 7.30 -5.76
C ARG A 62 8.04 6.69 -6.86
N GLU A 63 7.86 5.38 -6.78
CA GLU A 63 7.07 4.65 -7.75
C GLU A 63 5.60 4.63 -7.32
N LEU A 64 4.76 5.30 -8.10
CA LEU A 64 3.31 5.30 -7.92
C LEU A 64 2.69 4.08 -8.60
N SER A 65 1.81 3.38 -7.91
CA SER A 65 0.94 2.35 -8.49
C SER A 65 -0.50 2.52 -8.01
N ALA A 66 -1.45 2.03 -8.81
CA ALA A 66 -2.86 1.95 -8.45
C ALA A 66 -3.40 0.54 -8.74
N ILE A 67 -3.91 -0.15 -7.72
CA ILE A 67 -4.66 -1.40 -7.88
C ILE A 67 -6.12 -1.01 -8.04
N VAL A 68 -6.63 -1.06 -9.27
CA VAL A 68 -7.98 -0.63 -9.63
C VAL A 68 -8.86 -1.86 -9.82
N PHE A 69 -10.07 -1.84 -9.27
CA PHE A 69 -11.00 -2.96 -9.36
C PHE A 69 -12.45 -2.47 -9.28
N LYS A 70 -13.36 -3.30 -9.76
CA LYS A 70 -14.80 -3.04 -9.64
C LYS A 70 -15.42 -3.86 -8.51
N HIS A 71 -16.49 -3.32 -7.95
CA HIS A 71 -17.33 -3.97 -6.95
C HIS A 71 -18.80 -3.66 -7.21
N ARG A 72 -19.70 -4.43 -6.60
CA ARG A 72 -21.12 -4.08 -6.56
C ARG A 72 -21.33 -2.80 -5.75
N ALA A 73 -22.45 -2.12 -5.97
CA ALA A 73 -22.85 -1.01 -5.12
C ALA A 73 -23.02 -1.48 -3.67
N LEU A 74 -22.43 -0.73 -2.74
CA LEU A 74 -22.46 -0.99 -1.30
C LEU A 74 -22.75 0.33 -0.59
N VAL A 75 -23.37 0.25 0.59
CA VAL A 75 -23.51 1.41 1.48
C VAL A 75 -22.10 1.91 1.85
N PRO A 76 -21.83 3.24 1.82
CA PRO A 76 -20.49 3.79 2.04
C PRO A 76 -19.77 3.24 3.27
N ASP A 77 -20.44 3.18 4.43
CA ASP A 77 -19.84 2.68 5.67
C ASP A 77 -19.34 1.23 5.56
N VAL A 78 -20.12 0.38 4.89
CA VAL A 78 -19.73 -1.01 4.62
C VAL A 78 -18.58 -1.03 3.63
N LEU A 79 -18.69 -0.28 2.53
CA LEU A 79 -17.68 -0.20 1.47
C LEU A 79 -16.31 0.18 2.05
N TRP A 80 -16.23 1.30 2.77
CA TRP A 80 -15.01 1.78 3.37
C TRP A 80 -14.42 0.73 4.32
N GLY A 81 -15.22 0.12 5.19
CA GLY A 81 -14.76 -0.97 6.05
C GLY A 81 -14.13 -2.16 5.29
N GLN A 82 -14.69 -2.54 4.14
CA GLN A 82 -14.12 -3.59 3.29
C GLN A 82 -12.84 -3.12 2.59
N LEU A 83 -12.83 -1.91 2.02
CA LEU A 83 -11.66 -1.36 1.33
C LEU A 83 -10.45 -1.23 2.26
N MET A 84 -10.67 -0.81 3.52
CA MET A 84 -9.60 -0.73 4.52
C MET A 84 -9.00 -2.09 4.85
N LYS A 85 -9.84 -3.13 4.97
CA LYS A 85 -9.35 -4.51 5.20
C LYS A 85 -8.53 -5.01 4.01
N LEU A 86 -8.99 -4.71 2.79
CA LEU A 86 -8.28 -5.09 1.57
C LEU A 86 -6.94 -4.34 1.42
N GLU A 87 -6.92 -3.03 1.66
CA GLU A 87 -5.69 -2.22 1.67
C GLU A 87 -4.67 -2.81 2.66
N LYS A 88 -5.08 -3.08 3.90
CA LYS A 88 -4.23 -3.69 4.92
C LYS A 88 -3.66 -5.04 4.47
N SER A 89 -4.54 -5.93 3.99
CA SER A 89 -4.18 -7.27 3.49
C SER A 89 -3.16 -7.19 2.33
N MET A 90 -3.35 -6.25 1.40
CA MET A 90 -2.43 -6.01 0.28
C MET A 90 -1.08 -5.47 0.73
N VAL A 91 -1.06 -4.47 1.63
CA VAL A 91 0.20 -3.89 2.13
C VAL A 91 0.99 -4.93 2.94
N GLU A 92 0.32 -5.74 3.76
CA GLU A 92 0.96 -6.84 4.50
C GLU A 92 1.52 -7.91 3.56
N LEU A 93 0.78 -8.28 2.51
CA LEU A 93 1.28 -9.19 1.47
C LEU A 93 2.52 -8.62 0.77
N MET A 94 2.47 -7.35 0.37
CA MET A 94 3.59 -6.66 -0.28
C MET A 94 4.83 -6.67 0.61
N ALA A 95 4.69 -6.38 1.91
CA ALA A 95 5.80 -6.43 2.86
C ALA A 95 6.43 -7.82 2.98
N ARG A 96 5.62 -8.91 3.03
CA ARG A 96 6.12 -10.29 3.08
C ARG A 96 6.93 -10.68 1.84
N GLU A 97 6.57 -10.11 0.69
CA GLU A 97 7.22 -10.34 -0.60
C GLU A 97 8.32 -9.29 -0.91
N ASP A 98 8.76 -8.53 0.10
CA ASP A 98 9.82 -7.50 0.05
C ASP A 98 9.51 -6.27 -0.83
N PHE A 99 8.23 -6.03 -1.13
CA PHE A 99 7.78 -4.77 -1.70
C PHE A 99 7.62 -3.74 -0.57
N HIS A 100 8.47 -2.71 -0.60
CA HIS A 100 8.49 -1.68 0.42
C HIS A 100 7.52 -0.55 0.04
N ILE A 101 6.33 -0.56 0.65
CA ILE A 101 5.31 0.47 0.49
C ILE A 101 5.51 1.55 1.55
N TYR A 102 5.70 2.79 1.13
CA TYR A 102 5.87 3.94 2.03
C TYR A 102 4.53 4.49 2.50
N ARG A 103 3.58 4.63 1.57
CA ARG A 103 2.25 5.16 1.83
C ARG A 103 1.24 4.45 0.95
N SER A 104 0.05 4.27 1.48
CA SER A 104 -1.11 3.83 0.74
C SER A 104 -2.32 4.71 1.07
N THR A 105 -3.25 4.80 0.12
CA THR A 105 -4.57 5.33 0.39
C THR A 105 -5.59 4.67 -0.52
N ILE A 106 -6.85 4.72 -0.11
CA ILE A 106 -7.98 4.25 -0.90
C ILE A 106 -8.61 5.43 -1.63
N TRP A 107 -9.05 5.19 -2.85
CA TRP A 107 -10.04 6.01 -3.55
C TRP A 107 -11.23 5.12 -3.92
N SER A 108 -12.43 5.70 -3.92
CA SER A 108 -13.64 5.07 -4.42
C SER A 108 -14.52 6.12 -5.07
N ASP A 109 -15.24 5.74 -6.13
CA ASP A 109 -16.36 6.54 -6.64
C ASP A 109 -17.66 6.34 -5.82
N GLU A 110 -17.59 5.52 -4.76
CA GLU A 110 -18.69 5.07 -3.89
C GLU A 110 -19.85 4.39 -4.63
N LYS A 111 -19.62 4.00 -5.89
CA LYS A 111 -20.60 3.35 -6.75
C LYS A 111 -20.14 1.96 -7.10
N ILE A 112 -19.15 1.83 -7.99
CA ILE A 112 -18.78 0.55 -8.59
C ILE A 112 -17.28 0.37 -8.81
N GLU A 113 -16.46 1.41 -8.63
CA GLU A 113 -15.03 1.33 -8.88
C GLU A 113 -14.24 1.93 -7.71
N SER A 114 -13.20 1.20 -7.30
CA SER A 114 -12.29 1.63 -6.25
C SER A 114 -10.85 1.37 -6.67
N ALA A 115 -9.93 2.08 -6.03
CA ALA A 115 -8.51 1.88 -6.21
C ALA A 115 -7.77 1.96 -4.88
N ILE A 116 -6.70 1.16 -4.75
CA ILE A 116 -5.69 1.34 -3.72
C ILE A 116 -4.48 2.00 -4.39
N LEU A 117 -4.20 3.25 -4.01
CA LEU A 117 -3.02 4.00 -4.43
C LEU A 117 -1.85 3.62 -3.52
N LEU A 118 -0.68 3.44 -4.11
CA LEU A 118 0.53 2.96 -3.45
C LEU A 118 1.73 3.79 -3.89
N GLU A 119 2.53 4.24 -2.94
CA GLU A 119 3.89 4.73 -3.19
C GLU A 119 4.89 3.70 -2.69
N ALA A 120 5.71 3.17 -3.60
CA ALA A 120 6.73 2.17 -3.31
C ALA A 120 8.14 2.71 -3.57
N ASP A 121 9.14 2.05 -2.97
CA ASP A 121 10.56 2.33 -3.22
C ASP A 121 10.94 2.10 -4.67
N ARG A 122 10.49 0.96 -5.19
CA ARG A 122 10.80 0.48 -6.52
C ARG A 122 9.57 -0.17 -7.10
N ALA A 123 9.34 0.04 -8.38
CA ALA A 123 8.27 -0.64 -9.09
C ALA A 123 8.67 -2.06 -9.51
N VAL A 124 9.97 -2.29 -9.68
CA VAL A 124 10.55 -3.61 -9.94
C VAL A 124 11.59 -3.86 -8.86
N ILE A 125 11.39 -4.88 -8.04
CA ILE A 125 12.38 -5.31 -7.05
C ILE A 125 13.42 -6.21 -7.72
N SER A 126 14.52 -6.48 -7.03
CA SER A 126 15.60 -7.34 -7.53
C SER A 126 15.04 -8.69 -7.99
N SER A 127 15.50 -9.21 -9.13
CA SER A 127 15.13 -10.53 -9.63
C SER A 127 15.67 -11.68 -8.77
N VAL A 128 16.40 -11.37 -7.72
CA VAL A 128 16.90 -12.32 -6.72
C VAL A 128 16.50 -11.93 -5.31
N LYS A 129 16.42 -12.92 -4.43
CA LYS A 129 16.20 -12.79 -2.98
C LYS A 129 17.31 -13.51 -2.25
N MET A 130 17.87 -12.83 -1.24
CA MET A 130 18.83 -13.44 -0.33
C MET A 130 18.11 -14.42 0.59
N GLN A 131 18.60 -15.64 0.69
CA GLN A 131 18.13 -16.64 1.65
C GLN A 131 19.26 -16.99 2.61
N LYS A 132 18.99 -16.77 3.90
CA LYS A 132 19.88 -17.14 4.99
C LYS A 132 19.74 -18.64 5.28
N GLY A 133 20.86 -19.34 5.29
CA GLY A 133 20.97 -20.73 5.65
C GLY A 133 21.33 -20.95 7.14
N PRO A 134 21.61 -22.21 7.50
CA PRO A 134 22.05 -22.57 8.84
C PRO A 134 23.49 -22.05 9.12
N PRO A 135 23.89 -21.97 10.40
CA PRO A 135 25.29 -21.79 10.75
C PRO A 135 26.15 -22.92 10.19
N VAL A 136 27.33 -22.59 9.67
CA VAL A 136 28.28 -23.54 9.05
C VAL A 136 28.76 -24.62 10.04
N SER A 137 28.78 -24.28 11.34
CA SER A 137 29.11 -25.22 12.42
C SER A 137 28.12 -26.38 12.57
N LYS A 138 26.88 -26.24 12.08
CA LYS A 138 25.89 -27.32 12.05
C LYS A 138 26.11 -28.18 10.81
N LYS A 139 26.86 -29.26 10.97
CA LYS A 139 27.34 -30.09 9.86
C LYS A 139 26.20 -30.68 9.04
N GLU A 140 25.20 -31.30 9.67
CA GLU A 140 24.09 -31.98 9.01
C GLU A 140 23.18 -30.99 8.26
N ASP A 141 22.86 -29.86 8.89
CA ASP A 141 22.07 -28.79 8.29
C ASP A 141 22.83 -28.15 7.11
N SER A 142 24.15 -27.97 7.24
CA SER A 142 25.00 -27.43 6.17
C SER A 142 25.02 -28.35 4.96
N GLN A 143 25.17 -29.66 5.14
CA GLN A 143 25.12 -30.63 4.04
C GLN A 143 23.76 -30.60 3.34
N SER A 144 22.67 -30.58 4.11
CA SER A 144 21.31 -30.49 3.57
C SER A 144 21.09 -29.20 2.77
N PHE A 145 21.61 -28.07 3.26
CA PHE A 145 21.55 -26.79 2.56
C PHE A 145 22.33 -26.85 1.24
N LEU A 146 23.56 -27.35 1.26
CA LEU A 146 24.39 -27.49 0.06
C LEU A 146 23.71 -28.37 -1.00
N GLN A 147 23.17 -29.53 -0.60
CA GLN A 147 22.43 -30.42 -1.51
C GLN A 147 21.23 -29.74 -2.16
N ARG A 148 20.51 -28.90 -1.42
CA ARG A 148 19.34 -28.17 -1.93
C ARG A 148 19.70 -27.05 -2.91
N HIS A 149 20.87 -26.45 -2.74
CA HIS A 149 21.18 -25.16 -3.37
C HIS A 149 22.29 -25.23 -4.42
N LEU A 150 23.24 -26.16 -4.32
CA LEU A 150 24.26 -26.40 -5.34
C LEU A 150 23.61 -26.92 -6.63
N GLY A 151 23.82 -26.22 -7.75
CA GLY A 151 23.30 -26.60 -9.06
C GLY A 151 21.78 -26.47 -9.23
N ALA A 152 21.05 -25.98 -8.22
CA ALA A 152 19.60 -25.77 -8.33
C ALA A 152 19.28 -24.65 -9.34
N ARG A 153 18.30 -24.88 -10.23
CA ARG A 153 17.96 -23.96 -11.35
C ARG A 153 17.55 -22.56 -10.90
N ASP A 154 16.96 -22.48 -9.72
CA ASP A 154 16.48 -21.26 -9.06
C ASP A 154 17.55 -20.65 -8.13
N THR A 155 18.73 -21.24 -7.99
CA THR A 155 19.89 -20.58 -7.38
C THR A 155 20.55 -19.68 -8.43
N ALA A 156 20.56 -18.38 -8.19
CA ALA A 156 21.21 -17.40 -9.04
C ALA A 156 22.71 -17.26 -8.70
N ARG A 157 23.04 -17.29 -7.41
CA ARG A 157 24.40 -17.15 -6.90
C ARG A 157 24.58 -17.91 -5.60
N GLY A 158 25.80 -18.39 -5.36
CA GLY A 158 26.16 -19.16 -4.17
C GLY A 158 25.91 -20.66 -4.32
N PRO A 159 25.93 -21.41 -3.20
CA PRO A 159 26.11 -20.94 -1.82
C PRO A 159 27.46 -20.26 -1.52
N TRP A 160 27.51 -19.32 -0.56
CA TRP A 160 28.75 -18.80 0.05
C TRP A 160 28.57 -18.61 1.57
N ILE A 161 29.62 -18.19 2.27
CA ILE A 161 29.61 -17.95 3.72
C ILE A 161 29.66 -16.45 3.99
N GLU A 162 28.77 -15.96 4.85
CA GLU A 162 28.78 -14.60 5.38
C GLU A 162 28.60 -14.67 6.90
N GLY A 163 29.59 -14.18 7.65
CA GLY A 163 29.67 -14.42 9.09
C GLY A 163 29.83 -15.91 9.40
N ASP A 164 28.93 -16.45 10.23
CA ASP A 164 28.90 -17.86 10.62
C ASP A 164 27.94 -18.71 9.79
N ARG A 165 27.30 -18.16 8.74
CA ARG A 165 26.16 -18.78 8.06
C ARG A 165 26.36 -18.98 6.56
N TRP A 166 25.67 -20.00 6.05
CA TRP A 166 25.46 -20.16 4.62
C TRP A 166 24.50 -19.10 4.07
N MET A 167 24.79 -18.63 2.87
CA MET A 167 24.00 -17.66 2.12
C MET A 167 23.81 -18.14 0.69
N VAL A 168 22.66 -17.81 0.09
CA VAL A 168 22.37 -18.09 -1.32
C VAL A 168 21.45 -17.01 -1.89
N GLU A 169 21.66 -16.62 -3.15
CA GLU A 169 20.69 -15.80 -3.87
C GLU A 169 19.77 -16.71 -4.69
N LYS A 170 18.47 -16.65 -4.43
CA LYS A 170 17.44 -17.38 -5.17
C LYS A 170 16.76 -16.46 -6.17
N LYS A 171 16.44 -16.96 -7.35
CA LYS A 171 15.64 -16.24 -8.35
C LYS A 171 14.22 -16.02 -7.83
N ARG A 172 13.70 -14.80 -7.96
CA ARG A 172 12.30 -14.48 -7.67
C ARG A 172 11.41 -14.88 -8.84
N ARG A 173 10.21 -15.36 -8.52
CA ARG A 173 9.13 -15.54 -9.49
C ARG A 173 8.34 -14.24 -9.72
N ILE A 174 8.36 -13.33 -8.74
CA ILE A 174 7.57 -12.10 -8.71
C ILE A 174 8.51 -10.94 -8.45
N CYS A 175 8.54 -9.97 -9.37
CA CYS A 175 9.39 -8.79 -9.28
C CYS A 175 8.57 -7.49 -9.29
N THR A 176 7.27 -7.55 -9.63
CA THR A 176 6.39 -6.38 -9.70
C THR A 176 5.11 -6.55 -8.89
N ILE A 177 4.50 -5.44 -8.49
CA ILE A 177 3.19 -5.45 -7.81
C ILE A 177 2.11 -6.11 -8.69
N ALA A 178 2.17 -5.89 -10.02
CA ALA A 178 1.22 -6.50 -10.96
C ALA A 178 1.31 -8.03 -10.97
N GLU A 179 2.52 -8.57 -11.00
CA GLU A 179 2.75 -10.02 -10.89
C GLU A 179 2.29 -10.55 -9.54
N LEU A 180 2.57 -9.82 -8.45
CA LEU A 180 2.16 -10.21 -7.09
C LEU A 180 0.64 -10.33 -6.97
N VAL A 181 -0.09 -9.28 -7.39
CA VAL A 181 -1.55 -9.27 -7.36
C VAL A 181 -2.12 -10.41 -8.21
N LYS A 182 -1.53 -10.68 -9.39
CA LYS A 182 -1.98 -11.78 -10.26
C LYS A 182 -1.72 -13.15 -9.63
N ALA A 183 -0.56 -13.35 -9.01
CA ALA A 183 -0.19 -14.61 -8.37
C ALA A 183 -1.04 -14.88 -7.12
N SER A 184 -1.28 -13.85 -6.30
CA SER A 184 -2.08 -13.96 -5.07
C SER A 184 -3.54 -14.32 -5.30
N LEU A 185 -4.06 -14.12 -6.53
CA LEU A 185 -5.41 -14.53 -6.92
C LEU A 185 -5.49 -15.99 -7.38
N ARG A 186 -4.34 -16.62 -7.65
CA ARG A 186 -4.25 -17.99 -8.18
C ARG A 186 -3.72 -18.98 -7.15
N GLU A 187 -2.85 -18.51 -6.25
CA GLU A 187 -2.13 -19.32 -5.29
C GLU A 187 -2.52 -18.86 -3.87
N GLU A 188 -3.24 -19.70 -3.13
CA GLU A 188 -3.66 -19.41 -1.75
C GLU A 188 -2.47 -19.20 -0.80
N ALA A 189 -1.29 -19.72 -1.15
CA ALA A 189 -0.05 -19.60 -0.38
C ALA A 189 0.38 -18.15 -0.11
N TYR A 190 -0.04 -17.18 -0.93
CA TYR A 190 0.23 -15.75 -0.66
C TYR A 190 -0.65 -15.19 0.47
N GLY A 191 -1.77 -15.85 0.81
CA GLY A 191 -2.62 -15.45 1.93
C GLY A 191 -3.29 -14.09 1.75
N LEU A 192 -3.62 -13.70 0.51
CA LEU A 192 -4.39 -12.47 0.26
C LEU A 192 -5.82 -12.65 0.75
N THR A 193 -6.19 -11.94 1.81
CA THR A 193 -7.59 -11.88 2.26
C THR A 193 -8.34 -10.84 1.45
N ILE A 194 -9.32 -11.29 0.66
CA ILE A 194 -10.24 -10.40 -0.07
C ILE A 194 -11.58 -10.41 0.66
N PRO A 195 -12.10 -9.25 1.09
CA PRO A 195 -13.36 -9.21 1.81
C PRO A 195 -14.56 -9.66 0.96
N LYS A 196 -15.51 -10.39 1.55
CA LYS A 196 -16.59 -11.13 0.85
C LYS A 196 -17.38 -10.26 -0.14
N GLN A 197 -17.74 -9.03 0.25
CA GLN A 197 -18.54 -8.14 -0.61
C GLN A 197 -17.77 -7.60 -1.83
N ILE A 198 -16.44 -7.72 -1.85
CA ILE A 198 -15.55 -7.33 -2.95
C ILE A 198 -15.09 -8.58 -3.74
N GLY A 199 -15.03 -9.75 -3.09
CA GLY A 199 -14.36 -10.94 -3.58
C GLY A 199 -14.86 -11.53 -4.89
N GLU A 200 -16.14 -11.42 -5.22
CA GLU A 200 -16.69 -12.01 -6.46
C GLU A 200 -16.22 -11.29 -7.73
N SER A 201 -16.19 -9.95 -7.70
CA SER A 201 -15.80 -9.12 -8.85
C SER A 201 -14.30 -8.85 -8.91
N PHE A 202 -13.61 -8.89 -7.76
CA PHE A 202 -12.22 -8.46 -7.67
C PHE A 202 -11.28 -9.26 -8.58
N PRO A 203 -11.23 -10.60 -8.55
CA PRO A 203 -10.31 -11.37 -9.41
C PRO A 203 -10.54 -11.16 -10.91
N ARG A 204 -11.78 -10.80 -11.31
CA ARG A 204 -12.17 -10.61 -12.71
C ARG A 204 -11.87 -9.21 -13.25
N THR A 205 -11.74 -8.23 -12.36
CA THR A 205 -11.70 -6.81 -12.74
C THR A 205 -10.46 -6.07 -12.28
N VAL A 206 -9.69 -6.67 -11.38
CA VAL A 206 -8.48 -6.06 -10.83
C VAL A 206 -7.42 -5.88 -11.92
N ARG A 207 -6.85 -4.68 -11.95
CA ARG A 207 -5.71 -4.32 -12.79
C ARG A 207 -4.78 -3.39 -12.02
N VAL A 208 -3.49 -3.48 -12.33
CA VAL A 208 -2.47 -2.63 -11.72
C VAL A 208 -1.99 -1.62 -12.75
N LEU A 209 -2.12 -0.35 -12.42
CA LEU A 209 -1.57 0.78 -13.16
C LEU A 209 -0.29 1.25 -12.47
N ARG A 210 0.71 1.65 -13.24
CA ARG A 210 2.01 2.18 -12.77
C ARG A 210 2.30 3.57 -13.33
N GLY A 211 2.87 4.43 -12.50
CA GLY A 211 3.37 5.75 -12.88
C GLY A 211 2.32 6.56 -13.63
N ARG A 212 2.67 7.04 -14.83
CA ARG A 212 1.77 7.86 -15.66
C ARG A 212 0.50 7.14 -16.11
N SER A 213 0.47 5.80 -16.15
CA SER A 213 -0.78 5.09 -16.51
C SER A 213 -1.88 5.30 -15.47
N VAL A 214 -1.55 5.65 -14.23
CA VAL A 214 -2.52 6.05 -13.20
C VAL A 214 -3.33 7.28 -13.62
N LEU A 215 -2.77 8.14 -14.48
CA LEU A 215 -3.45 9.33 -14.99
C LEU A 215 -4.64 9.00 -15.91
N SER A 216 -4.75 7.77 -16.40
CA SER A 216 -5.96 7.30 -17.09
C SER A 216 -7.21 7.26 -16.17
N LEU A 217 -7.00 7.44 -14.86
CA LEU A 217 -8.06 7.56 -13.88
C LEU A 217 -8.60 8.99 -13.70
N LEU A 218 -7.91 10.01 -14.22
CA LEU A 218 -8.34 11.39 -14.10
C LEU A 218 -9.72 11.64 -14.74
N GLY A 219 -10.49 12.54 -14.15
CA GLY A 219 -11.87 12.85 -14.53
C GLY A 219 -12.92 11.97 -13.85
N ARG A 220 -12.53 10.89 -13.15
CA ARG A 220 -13.43 10.12 -12.29
C ARG A 220 -13.81 10.92 -11.05
N ALA A 221 -15.03 10.72 -10.55
CA ALA A 221 -15.54 11.43 -9.37
C ALA A 221 -14.58 11.31 -8.18
N GLY A 222 -14.12 12.46 -7.67
CA GLY A 222 -13.19 12.55 -6.54
C GLY A 222 -11.74 12.12 -6.81
N PHE A 223 -11.44 11.45 -7.93
CA PHE A 223 -10.12 10.85 -8.15
C PHE A 223 -9.00 11.87 -8.26
N ASP A 224 -9.22 12.95 -9.03
CA ASP A 224 -8.23 14.01 -9.23
C ASP A 224 -7.76 14.61 -7.89
N GLN A 225 -8.73 14.88 -7.00
CA GLN A 225 -8.45 15.39 -5.67
C GLN A 225 -7.71 14.36 -4.83
N SER A 226 -8.21 13.11 -4.75
CA SER A 226 -7.57 12.05 -3.95
C SER A 226 -6.14 11.77 -4.40
N LEU A 227 -5.88 11.72 -5.71
CA LEU A 227 -4.55 11.53 -6.26
C LEU A 227 -3.65 12.72 -5.93
N TRP A 228 -4.15 13.96 -6.08
CA TRP A 228 -3.34 15.13 -5.79
C TRP A 228 -2.97 15.22 -4.31
N GLU A 229 -3.94 15.03 -3.41
CA GLU A 229 -3.70 15.00 -1.96
C GLU A 229 -2.72 13.91 -1.57
N PHE A 230 -2.84 12.73 -2.17
CA PHE A 230 -1.89 11.65 -1.97
C PHE A 230 -0.48 12.06 -2.39
N LEU A 231 -0.32 12.61 -3.60
CA LEU A 231 0.97 13.05 -4.15
C LEU A 231 1.58 14.24 -3.40
N GLU A 232 0.77 15.16 -2.87
CA GLU A 232 1.28 16.29 -2.09
C GLU A 232 1.76 15.88 -0.70
N ALA A 233 1.20 14.80 -0.14
CA ALA A 233 1.47 14.36 1.23
C ALA A 233 1.25 15.46 2.30
N LYS A 234 0.53 16.52 1.95
CA LYS A 234 0.33 17.71 2.77
C LYS A 234 -1.14 17.79 3.21
N PRO A 235 -1.44 17.64 4.51
CA PRO A 235 -2.78 17.83 5.05
C PRO A 235 -3.36 19.19 4.64
N SER A 236 -4.66 19.25 4.40
CA SER A 236 -5.37 20.47 3.97
C SER A 236 -5.12 21.66 4.91
N TRP A 237 -5.13 21.43 6.22
CA TRP A 237 -4.91 22.45 7.25
C TRP A 237 -3.49 23.05 7.26
N LEU A 238 -2.49 22.39 6.66
CA LEU A 238 -1.14 22.94 6.48
C LEU A 238 -0.97 23.73 5.18
N LYS A 239 -1.90 23.61 4.22
CA LYS A 239 -1.71 24.19 2.86
C LYS A 239 -1.74 25.73 2.85
N GLN A 240 -2.28 26.35 3.89
CA GLN A 240 -2.49 27.79 3.97
C GLN A 240 -1.61 28.49 5.01
N ILE A 241 -0.76 27.77 5.74
CA ILE A 241 0.20 28.39 6.67
C ILE A 241 1.31 29.03 5.82
N PRO A 242 1.52 30.36 5.89
CA PRO A 242 2.65 31.02 5.24
C PRO A 242 3.96 30.37 5.73
N SER A 243 4.88 30.12 4.80
CA SER A 243 6.21 29.59 5.12
C SER A 243 7.07 30.64 5.81
#